data_AF-A0A3Q7GF53-F1
#
_entry.id   AF-A0A3Q7GF53-F1
#
_cell.length_a   1.000
_cell.length_b   1.000
_cell.length_c   1.000
_cell.angle_alpha   90.00
_cell.angle_beta   90.00
_cell.angle_gamma   90.00
#
_symmetry.space_group_name_H-M   'P 1'
#
loop_
_entity.id
_entity.type
_entity.pdbx_description
1 polymer ?
#
loop_
_entity_poly.entity_id
_entity_poly.type
_entity_poly.pdbx_seq_one_letter_code
_entity_poly.pdbx_strand_id
1 'polypeptide(L)'
;MGIFFVIWFGLNDSSLVVKNSSSRSRNDNKVGFLENDCDIFDGNWVWDESYPIYQTEDCMFLDEGFRCSENGRHDNFYTKWRWQPKDCNLTKARCSTI
;
A
#
# COMPACT_ATOMS: atom_id res chain seq x y z
N MET A 1 -19.06 -57.12 -5.05
CA MET A 1 -18.21 -57.16 -3.84
C MET A 1 -16.75 -57.10 -4.24
N GLY A 2 -16.14 -55.92 -4.33
CA GLY A 2 -14.69 -55.85 -4.57
C GLY A 2 -14.15 -54.50 -5.05
N ILE A 3 -14.86 -53.79 -5.93
CA ILE A 3 -14.31 -52.56 -6.56
C ILE A 3 -15.00 -51.28 -6.07
N PHE A 4 -16.24 -51.37 -5.56
CA PHE A 4 -16.95 -50.23 -4.98
C PHE A 4 -16.54 -49.89 -3.53
N PHE A 5 -15.88 -50.79 -2.81
CA PHE A 5 -15.46 -50.56 -1.42
C PHE A 5 -14.12 -49.83 -1.27
N VAL A 6 -13.27 -49.83 -2.30
CA VAL A 6 -11.94 -49.22 -2.26
C VAL A 6 -11.93 -47.71 -2.53
N ILE A 7 -13.04 -47.14 -3.03
CA ILE A 7 -13.21 -45.68 -3.20
C ILE A 7 -13.71 -45.01 -1.91
N TRP A 8 -14.14 -45.79 -0.91
CA TRP A 8 -14.61 -45.27 0.39
C TRP A 8 -13.58 -45.43 1.53
N PHE A 9 -12.49 -46.16 1.31
CA PHE A 9 -11.45 -46.46 2.31
C PHE A 9 -10.04 -46.00 1.90
N GLY A 10 -9.89 -45.11 0.92
CA GLY A 10 -8.59 -44.67 0.42
C GLY A 10 -8.44 -43.14 0.42
N LEU A 11 -7.67 -42.63 1.39
CA LEU A 11 -7.04 -41.31 1.42
C LEU A 11 -7.92 -40.14 1.92
N ASN A 12 -8.27 -40.24 3.20
CA ASN A 12 -8.22 -39.08 4.08
C ASN A 12 -6.73 -38.82 4.40
N ASP A 13 -6.07 -37.97 3.62
CA ASP A 13 -4.75 -37.44 4.00
C ASP A 13 -4.81 -35.91 3.94
N SER A 14 -4.87 -35.36 5.15
CA SER A 14 -4.21 -34.14 5.57
C SER A 14 -4.19 -33.00 4.53
N SER A 15 -5.05 -32.01 4.75
CA SER A 15 -4.59 -30.62 4.79
C SER A 15 -3.53 -30.28 3.73
N LEU A 16 -3.97 -29.95 2.50
CA LEU A 16 -3.22 -28.98 1.71
C LEU A 16 -3.42 -27.59 2.33
N VAL A 17 -2.93 -27.46 3.57
CA VAL A 17 -2.35 -26.22 4.02
C VAL A 17 -1.25 -25.93 3.00
N VAL A 18 -1.49 -24.94 2.15
CA VAL A 18 -0.44 -24.28 1.40
C VAL A 18 0.45 -23.56 2.44
N LYS A 19 1.26 -24.32 3.16
CA LYS A 19 2.47 -23.83 3.81
C LYS A 19 3.56 -23.94 2.77
N ASN A 20 3.45 -23.13 1.72
CA ASN A 20 4.67 -22.68 1.07
C ASN A 20 5.16 -21.47 1.88
N SER A 21 5.79 -21.77 3.00
CA SER A 21 6.78 -20.89 3.60
C SER A 21 8.00 -20.83 2.69
N SER A 22 7.79 -20.40 1.44
CA SER A 22 8.83 -19.68 0.72
C SER A 22 8.87 -18.35 1.45
N SER A 23 9.79 -18.23 2.40
CA SER A 23 10.37 -16.94 2.74
C SER A 23 10.83 -16.34 1.42
N ARG A 24 9.93 -15.60 0.75
CA ARG A 24 10.32 -14.60 -0.23
C ARG A 24 11.09 -13.60 0.60
N SER A 25 12.39 -13.84 0.73
CA SER A 25 13.35 -12.80 1.06
C SER A 25 13.25 -11.81 -0.09
N ARG A 26 12.23 -10.95 -0.02
CA ARG A 26 12.26 -9.68 -0.71
C ARG A 26 13.40 -8.95 -0.03
N ASN A 27 14.54 -8.87 -0.72
CA ASN A 27 15.50 -7.80 -0.51
C ASN A 27 14.79 -6.51 -0.90
N ASP A 28 13.82 -6.09 -0.10
CA ASP A 28 13.29 -4.75 -0.15
C ASP A 28 14.38 -3.91 0.49
N ASN A 29 15.03 -3.08 -0.32
CA ASN A 29 15.86 -1.99 0.15
C ASN A 29 15.06 -1.28 1.24
N LYS A 30 15.43 -1.53 2.49
CA LYS A 30 14.71 -1.04 3.66
C LYS A 30 14.87 0.47 3.69
N VAL A 31 13.97 1.17 3.00
CA VAL A 31 13.82 2.61 3.10
C VAL A 31 13.52 2.84 4.57
N GLY A 32 14.44 3.50 5.29
CA GLY A 32 14.47 3.60 6.76
C GLY A 32 13.28 4.33 7.41
N PHE A 33 12.17 4.48 6.69
CA PHE A 33 10.91 5.08 7.12
C PHE A 33 9.83 4.06 7.49
N LEU A 34 10.01 2.78 7.13
CA LEU A 34 9.03 1.74 7.45
C LEU A 34 9.54 0.91 8.62
N GLU A 35 8.85 1.04 9.75
CA GLU A 35 9.02 0.13 10.88
C GLU A 35 8.72 -1.29 10.39
N ASN A 36 9.61 -2.20 10.74
CA ASN A 36 9.62 -3.57 10.22
C ASN A 36 8.24 -4.22 10.47
N ASP A 37 7.60 -4.71 9.40
CA ASP A 37 6.23 -5.26 9.30
C ASP A 37 5.08 -4.32 8.89
N CYS A 38 5.30 -3.04 8.60
CA CYS A 38 4.22 -2.25 7.98
C CYS A 38 4.08 -2.55 6.48
N ASP A 39 2.96 -3.16 6.07
CA ASP A 39 2.57 -3.24 4.67
C ASP A 39 1.99 -1.90 4.20
N ILE A 40 2.80 -1.11 3.48
CA ILE A 40 2.35 0.18 2.92
C ILE A 40 1.25 0.03 1.87
N PHE A 41 1.07 -1.16 1.31
CA PHE A 41 0.05 -1.41 0.29
C PHE A 41 -1.29 -1.85 0.90
N ASP A 42 -1.31 -2.23 2.19
CA ASP A 42 -2.54 -2.55 2.91
C ASP A 42 -3.00 -1.36 3.79
N GLY A 43 -4.00 -0.66 3.29
CA GLY A 43 -4.48 0.57 3.89
C GLY A 43 -5.80 1.03 3.29
N ASN A 44 -6.22 2.22 3.71
CA ASN A 44 -7.44 2.84 3.19
C ASN A 44 -7.18 4.30 2.84
N TRP A 45 -7.94 4.81 1.88
CA TRP A 45 -8.02 6.23 1.61
C TRP A 45 -8.88 6.90 2.69
N VAL A 46 -8.31 7.87 3.38
CA VAL A 46 -8.97 8.64 4.44
C VAL A 46 -9.08 10.09 3.99
N TRP A 47 -10.26 10.68 4.19
CA TRP A 47 -10.47 12.10 3.94
C TRP A 47 -9.91 12.93 5.10
N ASP A 48 -9.09 13.93 4.78
CA ASP A 48 -8.50 14.84 5.76
C ASP A 48 -8.61 16.29 5.28
N GLU A 49 -9.29 17.14 6.06
CA GLU A 49 -9.46 18.55 5.74
C GLU A 49 -8.16 19.35 5.84
N SER A 50 -7.21 18.89 6.67
CA SER A 50 -5.90 19.51 6.87
C SER A 50 -4.91 19.26 5.73
N TYR A 51 -5.24 18.35 4.81
CA TYR A 51 -4.48 18.15 3.58
C TYR A 51 -4.88 19.19 2.51
N PRO A 52 -4.04 19.49 1.51
CA PRO A 52 -2.69 19.00 1.34
C PRO A 52 -1.69 19.72 2.27
N ILE A 53 -0.62 19.03 2.63
CA ILE A 53 0.45 19.56 3.49
C ILE A 53 1.42 20.46 2.70
N TYR A 54 1.40 20.34 1.38
CA TYR A 54 2.14 21.19 0.46
C TYR A 54 1.16 21.80 -0.54
N GLN A 55 1.39 23.07 -0.88
CA GLN A 55 0.77 23.64 -2.06
C GLN A 55 1.72 23.42 -3.24
N THR A 56 1.14 23.11 -4.39
CA THR A 56 1.82 23.00 -5.68
C THR A 56 2.69 24.22 -6.00
N GLU A 57 2.27 25.40 -5.54
CA GLU A 57 2.93 26.69 -5.74
C GLU A 57 4.20 26.85 -4.91
N ASP A 58 4.25 26.25 -3.71
CA ASP A 58 5.36 26.40 -2.77
C ASP A 58 6.56 25.48 -3.11
N CYS A 59 6.37 24.53 -4.03
CA CYS A 59 7.34 23.48 -4.31
C CYS A 59 8.13 23.75 -5.58
N MET A 60 9.32 24.34 -5.45
CA MET A 60 10.19 24.69 -6.58
C MET A 60 10.69 23.48 -7.41
N PHE A 61 10.62 22.28 -6.85
CA PHE A 61 11.03 21.03 -7.50
C PHE A 61 9.88 20.34 -8.22
N LEU A 62 8.65 20.85 -8.11
CA LEU A 62 7.51 20.26 -8.76
C LEU A 62 7.47 20.68 -10.23
N ASP A 63 7.65 19.72 -11.14
CA ASP A 63 7.58 20.01 -12.57
C ASP A 63 6.20 20.57 -12.95
N GLU A 64 6.20 21.48 -13.92
CA GLU A 64 4.99 22.15 -14.44
C GLU A 64 3.89 21.17 -14.86
N GLY A 65 4.27 19.99 -15.38
CA GLY A 65 3.33 18.93 -15.75
C GLY A 65 2.51 18.35 -14.59
N PHE A 66 3.01 18.45 -13.35
CA PHE A 66 2.32 17.99 -12.14
C PHE A 66 1.53 19.10 -11.44
N ARG A 67 1.57 20.34 -11.96
CA ARG A 67 0.83 21.48 -11.41
C ARG A 67 -0.62 21.48 -11.87
N CYS A 68 -1.37 20.45 -11.47
CA CYS A 68 -2.76 20.24 -11.88
C CYS A 68 -3.66 21.48 -11.69
N SER A 69 -3.50 22.18 -10.57
CA SER A 69 -4.28 23.40 -10.26
C SER A 69 -4.01 24.52 -11.26
N GLU A 70 -2.78 24.65 -11.74
CA GLU A 70 -2.38 25.65 -12.75
C GLU A 70 -2.71 25.19 -14.17
N ASN A 71 -2.70 23.88 -14.41
CA ASN A 71 -3.07 23.24 -15.67
C ASN A 71 -4.60 23.15 -15.91
N GLY A 72 -5.37 24.05 -15.29
CA GLY A 72 -6.80 24.24 -15.54
C GLY A 72 -7.75 23.44 -14.65
N ARG A 73 -7.23 22.62 -13.72
CA ARG A 73 -8.07 21.84 -12.80
C ARG A 73 -8.38 22.63 -11.52
N HIS A 74 -9.58 23.21 -11.46
CA HIS A 74 -9.99 24.08 -10.35
C HIS A 74 -10.45 23.34 -9.09
N ASP A 75 -10.74 22.04 -9.20
CA ASP A 75 -11.18 21.26 -8.05
C ASP A 75 -10.01 20.82 -7.18
N ASN A 76 -10.07 21.10 -5.88
CA ASN A 76 -9.02 20.71 -4.91
C ASN A 76 -9.43 19.51 -4.04
N PHE A 77 -10.57 18.86 -4.31
CA PHE A 77 -11.01 17.73 -3.47
C PHE A 77 -10.10 16.51 -3.60
N TYR A 78 -9.41 16.35 -4.73
CA TYR A 78 -8.51 15.22 -4.96
C TYR A 78 -7.29 15.27 -4.03
N THR A 79 -6.87 16.46 -3.59
CA THR A 79 -5.71 16.64 -2.72
C THR A 79 -6.02 16.37 -1.25
N LYS A 80 -7.30 16.20 -0.88
CA LYS A 80 -7.76 15.97 0.50
C LYS A 80 -7.72 14.50 0.92
N TRP A 81 -7.54 13.60 -0.04
CA TRP A 81 -7.41 12.18 0.23
C TRP A 81 -5.98 11.84 0.63
N ARG A 82 -5.83 11.20 1.78
CA ARG A 82 -4.54 10.65 2.24
C ARG A 82 -4.61 9.13 2.29
N TRP A 83 -3.52 8.49 1.89
CA TRP A 83 -3.36 7.05 2.10
C TRP A 83 -2.92 6.79 3.54
N GLN A 84 -3.65 5.93 4.26
CA GLN A 84 -3.34 5.53 5.63
C GLN A 84 -3.16 4.00 5.68
N PRO A 85 -1.92 3.50 5.85
CA PRO A 85 -1.66 2.10 6.16
C PRO A 85 -2.29 1.72 7.50
N LYS A 86 -2.67 0.46 7.66
CA LYS A 86 -3.29 -0.04 8.92
C LYS A 86 -2.31 -0.05 10.09
N ASP A 87 -1.08 -0.48 9.81
CA ASP A 87 -0.11 -0.86 10.85
C ASP A 87 1.04 0.14 11.03
N CYS A 88 1.04 1.26 10.30
CA CYS A 88 1.99 2.34 10.52
C CYS A 88 1.48 3.71 10.08
N ASN A 89 2.16 4.74 10.60
CA ASN A 89 1.96 6.12 10.20
C ASN A 89 3.05 6.55 9.24
N LEU A 90 2.64 6.94 8.03
CA LEU A 90 3.55 7.54 7.06
C LEU A 90 3.98 8.93 7.53
N THR A 91 5.28 9.19 7.53
CA THR A 91 5.80 10.54 7.77
C THR A 91 5.38 11.46 6.63
N LYS A 92 4.85 12.62 7.00
CA LYS A 92 4.44 13.66 6.06
C LYS A 92 5.68 14.20 5.34
N ALA A 93 5.76 13.97 4.03
CA ALA A 93 6.78 14.62 3.20
C ALA A 93 6.51 16.13 3.16
N ARG A 94 7.48 16.92 3.58
CA ARG A 94 7.47 18.39 3.37
C ARG A 94 8.22 18.68 2.09
N CYS A 95 7.63 19.47 1.20
CA CYS A 95 8.44 20.13 0.18
C CYS A 95 9.15 21.31 0.85
N SER A 96 10.38 21.12 1.29
CA SER A 96 11.24 22.20 1.77
C SER A 96 12.25 22.57 0.70
N THR A 97 12.26 23.83 0.30
CA THR A 97 13.39 24.49 -0.37
C THR A 97 14.66 24.21 0.42
N ILE A 98 15.69 23.69 -0.26
CA ILE A 98 17.05 23.55 0.29
C ILE A 98 17.60 24.92 0.67
#